data_AF-A0A3D5ZEU0-F1
#
_entry.id   AF-A0A3D5ZEU0-F1
#
_cell.length_a   1.000
_cell.length_b   1.000
_cell.length_c   1.000
_cell.angle_alpha   90.00
_cell.angle_beta   90.00
_cell.angle_gamma   90.00
#
_symmetry.space_group_name_H-M   'P 1'
#
loop_
_entity.id
_entity.type
_entity.pdbx_description
1 polymer ?
#
loop_
_entity_poly.entity_id
_entity_poly.type
_entity_poly.pdbx_seq_one_letter_code
_entity_poly.pdbx_strand_id
1 'polypeptide(L)' 'MSLRFKGFILLLVSYLAIYSVSGQIEDPVKWKWEAYDLGNSEYELVFTSDIEEHWHTYSQYL' A
#
# COMPACT_ATOMS: atom_id res chain seq x y z
N MET A 1 14.37 -19.63 -38.59
CA MET A 1 13.50 -18.52 -38.17
C MET A 1 14.13 -17.19 -38.60
N SER A 2 13.43 -16.33 -39.35
CA SER A 2 14.02 -15.10 -39.89
C SER A 2 14.37 -14.09 -38.79
N LEU A 3 15.35 -13.23 -39.03
CA LEU A 3 15.79 -12.19 -38.07
C LEU A 3 14.62 -11.26 -37.66
N ARG A 4 13.69 -11.02 -38.58
CA ARG A 4 12.46 -10.26 -38.37
C ARG A 4 11.50 -10.93 -37.39
N PHE A 5 11.40 -12.26 -37.42
CA PHE A 5 10.53 -13.01 -36.50
C PHE A 5 11.09 -13.06 -35.07
N LYS A 6 12.42 -13.10 -34.92
CA LYS A 6 13.07 -13.00 -33.59
C LYS A 6 12.86 -11.61 -32.96
N GLY A 7 12.94 -10.55 -33.77
CA GLY A 7 12.65 -9.19 -33.31
C GLY A 7 11.21 -9.02 -32.83
N PHE A 8 10.25 -9.62 -33.54
CA PHE A 8 8.85 -9.62 -33.11
C PHE A 8 8.63 -10.33 -31.78
N ILE A 9 9.23 -11.50 -31.58
CA ILE A 9 9.16 -12.21 -30.29
C ILE A 9 9.78 -11.37 -29.18
N LEU A 10 10.92 -10.74 -29.43
CA LEU A 10 11.61 -9.93 -28.43
C LEU A 10 10.78 -8.72 -28.01
N LEU A 11 10.09 -8.08 -28.96
CA LEU A 11 9.15 -7.00 -28.67
C LEU A 11 7.95 -7.50 -27.85
N LEU A 12 7.37 -8.64 -28.21
CA LEU A 12 6.25 -9.23 -27.46
C LEU A 12 6.64 -9.55 -26.01
N VAL A 13 7.81 -10.17 -25.81
CA VAL A 13 8.33 -10.48 -24.47
C VAL A 13 8.60 -9.20 -23.68
N SER A 14 9.19 -8.18 -24.31
CA SER A 14 9.46 -6.90 -23.65
C SER A 14 8.18 -6.18 -23.22
N TYR A 15 7.12 -6.24 -24.05
CA TYR A 15 5.82 -5.67 -23.73
C TYR A 15 5.18 -6.37 -22.52
N LEU A 16 5.21 -7.71 -22.49
CA LEU A 16 4.67 -8.49 -21.38
C LEU A 16 5.45 -8.27 -20.07
N ALA A 17 6.77 -8.11 -20.15
CA ALA A 17 7.61 -7.87 -18.97
C ALA A 17 7.26 -6.55 -18.26
N ILE A 18 6.89 -5.49 -19.01
CA ILE A 18 6.53 -4.19 -18.41
C ILE A 18 5.25 -4.29 -17.56
N TYR A 19 4.30 -5.15 -17.93
CA TYR A 19 3.07 -5.36 -17.14
C TYR A 19 3.25 -6.29 -15.94
N SER A 20 4.40 -6.94 -15.80
CA SER A 20 4.69 -7.84 -14.68
C SER A 20 5.30 -7.14 -13.46
N VAL A 21 5.61 -5.85 -13.57
CA VAL A 21 6.13 -5.05 -12.47
C VAL A 21 4.97 -4.50 -11.66
N SER A 22 4.78 -4.99 -10.43
CA SER A 22 3.94 -4.38 -9.41
C SER A 22 4.83 -3.73 -8.33
N GLY A 23 4.54 -2.48 -7.98
CA GLY A 23 5.09 -1.89 -6.75
C GLY A 23 4.25 -2.37 -5.57
N GLN A 24 4.90 -2.92 -4.54
CA GLN A 24 4.24 -3.27 -3.29
C GLN A 24 4.11 -1.99 -2.45
N ILE A 25 2.87 -1.55 -2.22
CA ILE A 25 2.60 -0.57 -1.16
C ILE A 25 2.50 -1.38 0.12
N GLU A 26 3.52 -1.28 0.96
CA GLU A 26 3.48 -1.86 2.29
C GLU A 26 2.41 -1.14 3.11
N ASP A 27 1.58 -1.90 3.81
CA ASP A 27 0.58 -1.39 4.75
C ASP A 27 0.87 -1.95 6.15
N PRO A 28 1.99 -1.50 6.77
CA PRO A 28 2.57 -2.07 7.99
C PRO A 28 1.82 -1.65 9.25
N VAL A 29 0.79 -0.81 9.12
CA VAL A 29 -0.02 -0.35 10.25
C VAL A 29 -1.49 -0.54 9.95
N LYS A 30 -2.14 -1.45 10.68
CA LYS A 30 -3.58 -1.63 10.61
C LYS A 30 -4.25 -0.76 11.67
N TRP A 31 -5.09 0.16 11.21
CA TRP A 31 -5.84 1.06 12.10
C TRP A 31 -7.27 0.58 12.28
N LYS A 32 -7.76 0.67 13.51
CA LYS A 32 -9.18 0.63 13.86
C LYS A 32 -9.54 1.89 14.61
N TRP A 33 -10.76 2.36 14.41
CA TRP A 33 -11.27 3.50 15.14
C TRP A 33 -12.66 3.20 15.68
N GLU A 34 -12.94 3.78 16.84
CA GLU A 34 -14.22 3.71 17.51
C GLU A 34 -14.59 5.11 17.99
N ALA A 35 -15.88 5.41 18.02
CA ALA A 35 -16.42 6.66 18.55
C ALA A 35 -17.47 6.33 19.59
N TYR A 36 -17.29 6.88 20.79
CA TYR A 36 -18.20 6.74 21.91
C TYR A 36 -18.89 8.08 22.15
N ASP A 37 -20.23 8.12 22.02
CA ASP A 37 -21.02 9.28 22.39
C ASP A 37 -21.03 9.44 23.91
N LEU A 38 -20.55 10.57 24.41
CA LEU A 38 -20.53 10.91 25.82
C LEU A 38 -21.71 11.79 26.22
N GLY A 39 -22.56 12.17 25.27
CA GLY A 39 -23.61 13.16 25.42
C GLY A 39 -23.07 14.59 25.35
N ASN A 40 -23.96 15.58 25.46
CA ASN A 40 -23.61 17.01 25.39
C ASN A 40 -22.82 17.41 24.12
N SER A 41 -23.03 16.69 23.02
CA SER A 41 -22.25 16.86 21.77
C SER A 41 -20.75 16.57 21.93
N GLU A 42 -20.38 15.76 22.90
CA GLU A 42 -19.01 15.30 23.16
C GLU A 42 -18.86 13.82 22.79
N TYR A 43 -17.72 13.49 22.19
CA TYR A 43 -17.41 12.14 21.73
C TYR A 43 -15.98 11.79 22.10
N GLU A 44 -15.76 10.56 22.58
CA GLU A 44 -14.44 9.97 22.71
C GLU A 44 -14.10 9.20 21.44
N LEU A 45 -12.98 9.55 20.81
CA LEU A 45 -12.45 8.84 19.64
C LEU A 45 -11.26 7.99 20.05
N VAL A 46 -11.37 6.69 19.87
CA VAL A 46 -10.30 5.73 20.18
C VAL A 46 -9.71 5.24 18.87
N PHE A 47 -8.43 5.53 18.63
CA PHE A 47 -7.66 5.02 17.52
C PHE A 47 -6.69 3.95 18.02
N THR A 48 -6.81 2.74 17.49
CA THR A 48 -5.93 1.61 17.82
C THR A 48 -5.13 1.22 16.59
N SER A 49 -3.81 1.20 16.70
CA SER A 49 -2.93 0.66 15.66
C SER A 49 -2.31 -0.66 16.07
N ASP A 50 -2.28 -1.59 15.12
CA ASP A 50 -1.41 -2.76 15.12
C ASP A 50 -0.27 -2.48 14.15
N ILE A 51 0.94 -2.30 14.68
CA ILE A 51 2.13 -1.84 13.95
C ILE A 51 3.11 -3.00 13.84
N GLU A 52 3.50 -3.35 12.62
CA GLU A 52 4.52 -4.35 12.38
C GLU A 52 5.88 -3.94 12.98
N GLU A 53 6.67 -4.94 13.38
CA GLU A 53 7.98 -4.70 13.99
C GLU A 53 8.87 -3.82 13.09
N HIS A 54 9.68 -2.95 13.71
CA HIS A 54 10.55 -1.95 13.07
C HIS A 54 9.87 -0.70 12.51
N TRP A 55 8.54 -0.61 12.53
CA TRP A 55 7.82 0.60 12.19
C TRP A 55 7.55 1.48 13.43
N HIS A 56 7.51 2.80 13.22
CA HIS A 56 7.31 3.77 14.30
C HIS A 56 6.25 4.80 13.91
N THR A 57 5.36 5.11 14.85
CA THR A 57 4.43 6.25 14.73
C THR A 57 5.05 7.48 15.36
N TYR A 58 5.04 8.59 14.62
CA TYR A 58 5.52 9.89 15.10
C TYR A 58 4.33 10.84 15.29
N SER A 59 4.45 11.73 16.27
CA SER A 59 3.49 12.83 16.41
C SER A 59 3.48 13.67 15.15
N GLN A 60 2.29 14.03 14.66
CA GLN A 60 2.14 14.95 13.54
C GLN A 60 2.51 16.40 13.94
N TYR A 61 2.59 16.69 15.22
CA TYR A 61 2.99 18.00 15.77
C TYR A 61 4.35 17.91 16.46
N LEU A 62 5.25 18.82 16.10
CA LEU A 62 6.58 19.05 16.69
C LEU A 62 6.52 20.09 17.82
#